data_AF-A0AAU7PXL9-F1
#
_entry.id   AF-A0AAU7PXL9-F1
#
_cell.length_a   1.000
_cell.length_b   1.000
_cell.length_c   1.000
_cell.angle_alpha   90.00
_cell.angle_beta   90.00
_cell.angle_gamma   90.00
#
_symmetry.space_group_name_H-M   'P 1'
#
loop_
_entity.id
_entity.type
_entity.pdbx_description
1 polymer ?
#
loop_
_entity_poly.entity_id
_entity_poly.type
_entity_poly.pdbx_seq_one_letter_code
_entity_poly.pdbx_strand_id
1 'polypeptide(L)'
;MSLSDRYKPLNIPDKFNRPLQTKTFPVGYEELYLSFYDFELVKDLIDYWGLLYYQPKKDSELKYAEQFRNQAFKDENHRQNTIKKAARQEARQPFFDELTTKPLKKMSKNARWVAEMLVQTGYDQLVL
;
A
#
# COMPACT_ATOMS: atom_id res chain seq x y z
N MET A 1 -0.54 -22.55 26.28
CA MET A 1 -1.19 -21.76 25.21
C MET A 1 -1.95 -22.70 24.31
N SER A 2 -3.27 -22.51 24.18
CA SER A 2 -4.08 -23.33 23.27
C SER A 2 -3.74 -23.00 21.82
N LEU A 3 -3.98 -23.91 20.87
CA LEU A 3 -3.84 -23.64 19.44
C LEU A 3 -4.71 -22.45 18.99
N SER A 4 -5.87 -22.27 19.63
CA SER A 4 -6.78 -21.13 19.48
C SER A 4 -6.17 -19.79 19.93
N ASP A 5 -5.26 -19.77 20.89
CA ASP A 5 -4.55 -18.56 21.30
C ASP A 5 -3.44 -18.15 20.31
N ARG A 6 -2.94 -19.11 19.52
CA ARG A 6 -1.88 -18.88 18.52
C ARG A 6 -2.40 -18.26 17.22
N TYR A 7 -3.67 -18.47 16.90
CA TYR A 7 -4.30 -17.96 15.69
C TYR A 7 -5.55 -17.18 16.04
N LYS A 8 -5.37 -15.97 16.61
CA LYS A 8 -6.45 -15.00 16.58
C LYS A 8 -6.76 -14.71 15.11
N PRO A 9 -8.02 -14.80 14.67
CA PRO A 9 -8.37 -14.46 13.29
C PRO A 9 -7.90 -13.03 13.02
N LEU A 10 -7.08 -12.87 11.97
CA LEU A 10 -6.70 -11.56 11.46
C LEU A 10 -7.98 -10.87 11.00
N ASN A 11 -8.40 -9.84 11.74
CA ASN A 11 -9.51 -9.00 11.34
C ASN A 11 -9.04 -8.07 10.21
N ILE A 12 -9.09 -8.57 8.98
CA ILE A 12 -8.76 -7.81 7.77
C ILE A 12 -9.99 -6.94 7.44
N PRO A 13 -9.85 -5.61 7.37
CA PRO A 13 -10.94 -4.73 6.94
C PRO A 13 -11.55 -5.19 5.61
N ASP A 14 -12.88 -5.15 5.49
CA ASP A 14 -13.59 -5.65 4.30
C ASP A 14 -13.09 -5.03 2.99
N LYS A 15 -12.67 -3.75 3.02
CA LYS A 15 -12.09 -3.07 1.85
C LYS A 15 -10.81 -3.73 1.31
N PHE A 16 -10.12 -4.51 2.14
CA PHE A 16 -8.93 -5.27 1.78
C PHE A 16 -9.20 -6.77 1.57
N ASN A 17 -10.42 -7.22 1.81
CA ASN A 17 -10.79 -8.63 1.71
C ASN A 17 -11.13 -8.99 0.25
N ARG A 18 -10.09 -9.06 -0.60
CA ARG A 18 -10.21 -9.51 -1.99
C ARG A 18 -9.80 -10.99 -2.10
N PRO A 19 -10.53 -11.81 -2.87
CA PRO A 19 -10.16 -13.21 -3.07
C PRO A 19 -8.80 -13.29 -3.80
N LEU A 20 -7.92 -14.18 -3.31
CA LEU A 20 -6.67 -14.48 -4.00
C LEU A 20 -6.99 -15.04 -5.40
N GLN A 21 -6.47 -14.41 -6.43
CA GLN A 21 -6.61 -14.84 -7.81
C GLN A 21 -5.39 -15.66 -8.20
N THR A 22 -5.60 -16.91 -8.61
CA THR A 22 -4.56 -17.74 -9.21
C THR A 22 -4.28 -17.24 -10.63
N LYS A 23 -3.53 -16.14 -10.74
CA LYS A 23 -3.03 -15.63 -12.02
C LYS A 23 -1.66 -16.19 -12.31
N THR A 24 -1.51 -16.78 -13.49
CA THR A 24 -0.21 -17.02 -14.12
C THR A 24 0.20 -15.79 -14.92
N PHE A 25 1.40 -15.29 -14.68
CA PHE A 25 1.92 -14.19 -15.49
C PHE A 25 2.26 -14.68 -16.91
N PRO A 26 1.81 -13.95 -17.96
CA PRO A 26 2.17 -14.31 -19.34
C PRO A 26 3.66 -14.12 -19.60
N VAL A 27 4.18 -14.76 -20.64
CA VAL A 27 5.56 -14.52 -21.09
C VAL A 27 5.72 -13.04 -21.46
N GLY A 28 6.79 -12.39 -20.97
CA GLY A 28 7.04 -10.97 -21.22
C GLY A 28 6.26 -10.00 -20.34
N TYR A 29 5.53 -10.48 -19.31
CA TYR A 29 4.78 -9.61 -18.38
C TYR A 29 5.62 -8.52 -17.71
N GLU A 30 6.94 -8.70 -17.65
CA GLU A 30 7.86 -7.73 -17.07
C GLU A 30 7.92 -6.41 -17.87
N GLU A 31 7.50 -6.45 -19.13
CA GLU A 31 7.39 -5.27 -20.00
C GLU A 31 6.14 -4.44 -19.71
N LEU A 32 5.17 -4.97 -18.96
CA LEU A 32 3.88 -4.36 -18.72
C LEU A 32 3.91 -3.37 -17.55
N TYR A 33 2.93 -2.47 -17.54
CA TYR A 33 2.65 -1.50 -16.49
C TYR A 33 1.49 -1.97 -15.61
N LEU A 34 1.39 -1.42 -14.41
CA LEU A 34 0.19 -1.59 -13.58
C LEU A 34 -0.89 -0.58 -14.00
N SER A 35 -2.12 -1.08 -14.09
CA SER A 35 -3.32 -0.29 -14.18
C SER A 35 -4.13 -0.48 -12.90
N PHE A 36 -4.34 0.63 -12.19
CA PHE A 36 -5.00 0.67 -10.90
C PHE A 36 -6.47 1.04 -11.06
N TYR A 37 -7.36 0.29 -10.41
CA TYR A 37 -8.77 0.68 -10.29
C TYR A 37 -8.96 1.80 -9.27
N ASP A 38 -8.25 1.71 -8.14
CA ASP A 38 -8.24 2.69 -7.06
C ASP A 38 -6.85 2.71 -6.42
N PHE A 39 -6.03 3.68 -6.81
CA PHE A 39 -4.65 3.76 -6.31
C PHE A 39 -4.57 4.19 -4.85
N GLU A 40 -5.56 4.94 -4.34
CA GLU A 40 -5.60 5.32 -2.93
C GLU A 40 -5.88 4.10 -2.05
N LEU A 41 -6.75 3.18 -2.51
CA LEU A 41 -6.94 1.88 -1.85
C LEU A 41 -5.64 1.06 -1.82
N VAL A 42 -4.84 1.08 -2.89
CA VAL A 42 -3.55 0.39 -2.96
C VAL A 42 -2.53 1.00 -1.99
N LYS A 43 -2.43 2.33 -1.90
CA LYS A 43 -1.59 3.00 -0.88
C LYS A 43 -2.02 2.63 0.53
N ASP A 44 -3.32 2.53 0.76
CA ASP A 44 -3.91 2.11 2.03
C ASP A 44 -3.56 0.65 2.39
N LEU A 45 -3.62 -0.25 1.41
CA LEU A 45 -3.23 -1.65 1.57
C LEU A 45 -1.74 -1.76 1.92
N ILE A 46 -0.89 -1.05 1.16
CA ILE A 46 0.57 -1.02 1.38
C ILE A 46 0.90 -0.50 2.78
N ASP A 47 0.22 0.56 3.25
CA ASP A 47 0.43 1.05 4.62
C ASP A 47 -0.08 0.07 5.67
N TYR A 48 -1.27 -0.51 5.48
CA TYR A 48 -1.90 -1.46 6.41
C TYR A 48 -1.09 -2.75 6.58
N TRP A 49 -0.53 -3.29 5.48
CA TRP A 49 0.33 -4.48 5.51
C TRP A 49 1.81 -4.17 5.80
N GLY A 50 2.18 -2.88 5.95
CA GLY A 50 3.55 -2.48 6.22
C GLY A 50 4.52 -2.75 5.07
N LEU A 51 4.01 -2.86 3.84
CA LEU A 51 4.81 -3.10 2.65
C LEU A 51 5.64 -1.86 2.29
N LEU A 52 6.74 -2.11 1.56
CA LEU A 52 7.65 -1.05 1.07
C LEU A 52 8.06 -0.09 2.19
N TYR A 53 8.31 -0.62 3.38
CA TYR A 53 8.60 0.21 4.55
C TYR A 53 9.80 1.12 4.28
N TYR A 54 9.57 2.41 4.49
CA TYR A 54 10.60 3.43 4.49
C TYR A 54 10.33 4.36 5.66
N GLN A 55 11.38 4.68 6.42
CA GLN A 55 11.24 5.52 7.60
C GLN A 55 10.88 6.96 7.18
N PRO A 56 9.79 7.55 7.70
CA PRO A 56 9.47 8.95 7.44
C PRO A 56 10.57 9.89 7.93
N LYS A 57 10.71 11.05 7.27
CA LYS A 57 11.59 12.11 7.77
C LYS A 57 11.05 12.62 9.10
N LYS A 58 11.97 13.01 9.99
CA LYS A 58 11.65 13.44 11.37
C LYS A 58 10.58 14.54 11.44
N ASP A 59 10.56 15.44 10.45
CA ASP A 59 9.66 16.60 10.43
C ASP A 59 8.44 16.41 9.51
N SER A 60 8.31 15.26 8.82
CA SER A 60 7.16 15.00 7.95
C SER A 60 5.83 15.02 8.73
N GLU A 61 5.81 14.54 9.97
CA GLU A 61 4.61 14.58 10.80
C GLU A 61 4.18 16.02 11.16
N LEU A 62 5.15 16.94 11.33
CA LEU A 62 4.85 18.36 11.61
C LEU A 62 4.14 19.02 10.44
N LYS A 63 4.62 18.77 9.22
CA LYS A 63 3.98 19.23 7.97
C LYS A 63 2.51 18.81 7.91
N TYR A 64 2.23 17.54 8.19
CA TYR A 64 0.85 17.02 8.15
C TYR A 64 0.02 17.47 9.35
N ALA A 65 0.62 17.68 10.51
CA ALA A 65 -0.07 18.26 11.67
C ALA A 65 -0.58 19.68 11.39
N GLU A 66 0.21 20.49 10.66
CA GLU A 66 -0.21 21.82 10.19
C GLU A 66 -1.27 21.72 9.09
N GLN A 67 -1.05 20.87 8.09
CA GLN A 67 -1.98 20.68 6.96
C GLN A 67 -3.38 20.23 7.44
N PHE A 68 -3.43 19.38 8.47
CA PHE A 68 -4.67 18.85 9.02
C PHE A 68 -5.23 19.67 10.18
N ARG A 69 -4.66 20.84 10.51
CA ARG A 69 -5.06 21.65 11.67
C ARG A 69 -6.54 22.00 11.70
N ASN A 70 -7.13 22.26 10.53
CA ASN A 70 -8.53 22.69 10.39
C ASN A 70 -9.48 21.57 9.95
N GLN A 71 -9.00 20.33 9.85
CA GLN A 71 -9.85 19.19 9.51
C GLN A 71 -10.62 18.70 10.73
N ALA A 72 -11.88 18.30 10.53
CA ALA A 72 -12.68 17.67 11.56
C ALA A 72 -12.26 16.19 11.73
N PHE A 73 -11.87 15.81 12.94
CA PHE A 73 -11.55 14.44 13.31
C PHE A 73 -12.51 13.94 14.38
N LYS A 74 -12.73 12.62 14.42
CA LYS A 74 -13.58 11.97 15.43
C LYS A 74 -13.00 12.12 16.84
N ASP A 75 -11.69 11.96 16.95
CA ASP A 75 -10.94 12.07 18.20
C ASP A 75 -9.45 12.35 17.89
N GLU A 76 -8.66 12.60 18.94
CA GLU A 76 -7.23 12.90 18.81
C GLU A 76 -6.43 11.68 18.31
N ASN A 77 -6.83 10.45 18.65
CA ASN A 77 -6.16 9.25 18.15
C ASN A 77 -6.32 9.11 16.63
N HIS A 78 -7.52 9.36 16.12
CA HIS A 78 -7.85 9.38 14.71
C HIS A 78 -7.03 10.44 13.98
N ARG A 79 -6.86 11.63 14.56
CA ARG A 79 -6.00 12.69 14.04
C ARG A 79 -4.53 12.24 13.97
N GLN A 80 -3.97 11.75 15.07
CA GLN A 80 -2.58 11.28 15.14
C GLN A 80 -2.30 10.14 14.17
N ASN A 81 -3.21 9.17 14.06
CA ASN A 81 -3.09 8.07 13.10
C ASN A 81 -3.12 8.56 11.65
N THR A 82 -3.93 9.58 11.36
CA THR A 82 -4.01 10.18 10.02
C THR A 82 -2.72 10.91 9.66
N ILE A 83 -2.17 11.69 10.58
CA ILE A 83 -0.87 12.39 10.43
C ILE A 83 0.25 11.38 10.13
N LYS A 84 0.36 10.33 10.97
CA LYS A 84 1.39 9.29 10.83
C LYS A 84 1.25 8.53 9.51
N LYS A 85 0.02 8.20 9.11
CA LYS A 85 -0.27 7.55 7.82
C LYS A 85 0.20 8.42 6.66
N ALA A 86 -0.12 9.71 6.66
CA ALA A 86 0.28 10.63 5.60
C ALA A 86 1.82 10.73 5.49
N ALA A 87 2.52 10.88 6.62
CA ALA A 87 3.98 10.90 6.65
C ALA A 87 4.60 9.58 6.13
N ARG A 88 4.02 8.45 6.49
CA ARG A 88 4.42 7.12 5.99
C ARG A 88 4.14 6.92 4.51
N GLN A 89 3.05 7.45 3.97
CA GLN A 89 2.78 7.39 2.53
C GLN A 89 3.72 8.31 1.75
N GLU A 90 4.00 9.52 2.24
CA GLU A 90 4.99 10.43 1.64
C GLU A 90 6.37 9.77 1.57
N ALA A 91 6.79 9.10 2.64
CA ALA A 91 8.07 8.38 2.69
C ALA A 91 8.18 7.29 1.61
N ARG A 92 7.04 6.74 1.16
CA ARG A 92 6.95 5.69 0.13
C ARG A 92 6.72 6.23 -1.27
N GLN A 93 6.62 7.55 -1.44
CA GLN A 93 6.36 8.17 -2.73
C GLN A 93 7.27 7.67 -3.86
N PRO A 94 8.59 7.47 -3.65
CA PRO A 94 9.45 6.92 -4.71
C PRO A 94 8.98 5.56 -5.23
N PHE A 95 8.45 4.68 -4.36
CA PHE A 95 7.92 3.40 -4.80
C PHE A 95 6.54 3.53 -5.46
N PHE A 96 5.70 4.46 -5.00
CA PHE A 96 4.43 4.75 -5.66
C PHE A 96 4.66 5.30 -7.08
N ASP A 97 5.68 6.11 -7.27
CA ASP A 97 6.09 6.60 -8.59
C ASP A 97 6.55 5.44 -9.47
N GLU A 98 7.32 4.48 -8.94
CA GLU A 98 7.69 3.25 -9.67
C GLU A 98 6.47 2.46 -10.11
N LEU A 99 5.55 2.18 -9.18
CA LEU A 99 4.35 1.39 -9.44
C LEU A 99 3.44 2.01 -10.50
N THR A 100 3.40 3.33 -10.60
CA THR A 100 2.50 4.06 -11.51
C THR A 100 3.13 4.45 -12.84
N THR A 101 4.46 4.54 -12.93
CA THR A 101 5.14 5.11 -14.11
C THR A 101 6.12 4.18 -14.80
N LYS A 102 6.51 3.06 -14.18
CA LYS A 102 7.51 2.14 -14.73
C LYS A 102 6.88 0.80 -15.14
N PRO A 103 7.39 0.15 -16.19
CA PRO A 103 7.11 -1.26 -16.42
C PRO A 103 7.80 -2.11 -15.35
N LEU A 104 7.28 -3.31 -15.09
CA LEU A 104 7.74 -4.19 -14.00
C LEU A 104 9.26 -4.43 -14.01
N LYS A 105 9.88 -4.61 -15.18
CA LYS A 105 11.32 -4.84 -15.31
C LYS A 105 12.21 -3.67 -14.87
N LYS A 106 11.66 -2.46 -14.84
CA LYS A 106 12.37 -1.22 -14.46
C LYS A 106 12.12 -0.82 -13.00
N MET A 107 11.25 -1.53 -12.30
CA MET A 107 11.00 -1.32 -10.87
C MET A 107 12.15 -1.90 -10.04
N SER A 108 12.36 -1.34 -8.85
CA SER A 108 13.17 -1.98 -7.82
C SER A 108 12.58 -3.34 -7.45
N LYS A 109 13.42 -4.27 -6.97
CA LYS A 109 12.99 -5.64 -6.62
C LYS A 109 11.79 -5.67 -5.68
N ASN A 110 11.77 -4.77 -4.68
CA ASN A 110 10.70 -4.69 -3.70
C ASN A 110 9.40 -4.14 -4.33
N ALA A 111 9.48 -3.08 -5.14
CA ALA A 111 8.31 -2.54 -5.84
C ALA A 111 7.74 -3.57 -6.81
N ARG A 112 8.58 -4.29 -7.55
CA ARG A 112 8.16 -5.37 -8.45
C ARG A 112 7.44 -6.50 -7.72
N TRP A 113 7.96 -6.95 -6.58
CA TRP A 113 7.29 -7.98 -5.76
C TRP A 113 5.90 -7.52 -5.31
N VAL A 114 5.77 -6.26 -4.89
CA VAL A 114 4.47 -5.70 -4.52
C VAL A 114 3.55 -5.57 -5.73
N ALA A 115 4.06 -5.16 -6.89
CA ALA A 115 3.29 -5.13 -8.15
C ALA A 115 2.72 -6.51 -8.50
N GLU A 116 3.55 -7.55 -8.44
CA GLU A 116 3.14 -8.92 -8.72
C GLU A 116 2.08 -9.40 -7.71
N MET A 117 2.26 -9.09 -6.43
CA MET A 117 1.29 -9.41 -5.38
C MET A 117 -0.05 -8.70 -5.63
N LEU A 118 -0.05 -7.41 -6.01
CA LEU A 118 -1.26 -6.64 -6.29
C LEU A 118 -2.06 -7.24 -7.45
N VAL A 119 -1.38 -7.74 -8.48
CA VAL A 119 -2.02 -8.42 -9.61
C VAL A 119 -2.64 -9.75 -9.18
N GLN A 120 -1.90 -10.56 -8.41
CA GLN A 120 -2.38 -11.85 -7.89
C GLN A 120 -3.52 -11.71 -6.88
N THR A 121 -3.57 -10.60 -6.14
CA THR A 121 -4.63 -10.32 -5.17
C THR A 121 -5.81 -9.55 -5.78
N GLY A 122 -5.77 -9.29 -7.09
CA GLY A 122 -6.85 -8.64 -7.82
C GLY A 122 -7.06 -7.17 -7.45
N TYR A 123 -6.05 -6.51 -6.87
CA TYR A 123 -6.08 -5.05 -6.68
C TYR A 123 -5.85 -4.33 -7.99
N ASP A 124 -4.97 -4.87 -8.83
CA ASP A 124 -4.53 -4.26 -10.09
C ASP A 124 -4.46 -5.27 -11.24
N GLN A 125 -4.23 -4.75 -12.44
CA GLN A 125 -4.01 -5.54 -13.64
C GLN A 125 -2.80 -5.04 -14.42
N LEU A 126 -2.24 -5.91 -15.24
CA LEU A 126 -1.13 -5.56 -16.14
C LEU A 126 -1.68 -5.05 -17.47
N VAL A 127 -1.13 -3.95 -17.95
CA VAL A 127 -1.47 -3.32 -19.23
C VAL A 127 -0.20 -2.98 -20.02
N LEU A 128 -0.34 -2.84 -21.34
CA LEU A 128 0.74 -2.41 -22.24
C LEU A 128 1.10 -0.94 -22.03
#